data_AF-A0A529KA82-F1
#
_entry.id   AF-A0A529KA82-F1
#
_cell.length_a   1.000
_cell.length_b   1.000
_cell.length_c   1.000
_cell.angle_alpha   90.00
_cell.angle_beta   90.00
_cell.angle_gamma   90.00
#
_symmetry.space_group_name_H-M   'P 1'
#
loop_
_entity.id
_entity.type
_entity.pdbx_description
1 polymer ?
#
loop_
_entity_poly.entity_id
_entity_poly.type
_entity_poly.pdbx_seq_one_letter_code
_entity_poly.pdbx_strand_id
1 'polypeptide(L)' 'MRTYGQYCPIARGAEIFAERWTPLIIRNLYLGCGNFSEILEGAPGLSRTLLSERLKQLEWVGVVESNPKPDGR' A
#
# COMPACT_ATOMS: atom_id res chain seq x y z
N MET A 1 6.79 0.48 12.54
CA MET A 1 7.38 1.63 11.82
C MET A 1 8.54 2.19 12.60
N ARG A 2 9.74 2.25 11.99
CA ARG A 2 10.82 3.09 12.52
C ARG A 2 10.52 4.52 12.08
N THR A 3 10.54 5.45 13.02
CA THR A 3 10.30 6.87 12.74
C THR A 3 11.62 7.64 12.75
N TYR A 4 11.70 8.71 11.98
CA TYR A 4 12.83 9.64 11.99
C TYR A 4 12.76 10.63 13.17
N GLY A 5 11.61 10.74 13.85
CA GLY A 5 11.46 11.60 15.04
C GLY A 5 11.50 13.11 14.74
N GLN A 6 11.28 13.51 13.48
CA GLN A 6 11.34 14.90 13.03
C GLN A 6 10.03 15.35 12.37
N TYR A 7 9.77 16.65 12.37
CA TYR A 7 8.59 17.24 11.73
C TYR A 7 8.76 17.46 10.21
N CYS A 8 9.95 17.22 9.66
CA CYS A 8 10.19 17.36 8.22
C CYS A 8 9.13 16.60 7.40
N PRO A 9 8.33 17.26 6.54
CA PRO A 9 7.25 16.60 5.80
C PRO A 9 7.75 15.46 4.91
N ILE A 10 8.95 15.59 4.35
CA ILE A 10 9.59 14.54 3.56
C ILE A 10 9.87 13.30 4.42
N ALA A 11 10.41 13.50 5.63
CA ALA A 11 10.68 12.39 6.54
C ALA A 11 9.39 11.69 6.97
N ARG A 12 8.34 12.46 7.29
CA ARG A 12 7.02 11.92 7.65
C ARG A 12 6.38 11.14 6.50
N GLY A 13 6.50 11.63 5.27
CA GLY A 13 6.05 10.91 4.08
C GLY A 13 6.85 9.63 3.84
N ALA A 14 8.17 9.68 4.02
CA ALA A 14 9.06 8.54 3.84
C ALA A 14 8.79 7.41 4.84
N GLU A 15 8.38 7.72 6.08
CA GLU A 15 7.96 6.70 7.07
C GLU A 15 6.84 5.79 6.57
N ILE A 16 6.02 6.28 5.64
CA ILE A 16 4.91 5.53 5.03
C ILE A 16 5.35 4.99 3.66
N PHE A 17 5.74 5.89 2.77
CA PHE A 17 5.98 5.57 1.35
C PHE A 17 7.24 4.71 1.14
N ALA A 18 8.31 4.92 1.91
CA ALA A 18 9.60 4.28 1.66
C ALA A 18 9.75 2.91 2.34
N GLU A 19 8.67 2.35 2.91
CA GLU A 19 8.69 0.97 3.37
C GLU A 19 8.75 -0.01 2.19
N ARG A 20 9.54 -1.09 2.34
CA ARG A 20 9.69 -2.10 1.29
C ARG A 20 8.31 -2.59 0.83
N TRP A 21 8.16 -2.64 -0.50
CA TRP A 21 6.94 -2.97 -1.26
C TRP A 21 5.89 -1.86 -1.36
N THR A 22 5.83 -0.89 -0.45
CA THR A 22 4.83 0.19 -0.51
C THR A 22 4.85 0.96 -1.84
N PRO A 23 6.02 1.38 -2.39
CA PRO A 23 6.05 2.05 -3.69
C PRO A 23 5.53 1.18 -4.85
N LEU A 24 5.73 -0.14 -4.79
CA LEU A 24 5.28 -1.07 -5.83
C LEU A 24 3.77 -1.31 -5.73
N ILE A 25 3.21 -1.39 -4.51
CA ILE A 25 1.77 -1.47 -4.28
C ILE A 25 1.09 -0.22 -4.84
N ILE A 26 1.59 0.98 -4.48
CA ILE A 26 1.04 2.26 -4.95
C ILE A 26 1.15 2.38 -6.48
N ARG A 27 2.30 1.99 -7.06
CA ARG A 27 2.47 1.93 -8.52
C ARG A 27 1.40 1.04 -9.17
N ASN A 28 1.15 -0.16 -8.65
CA ASN A 28 0.21 -1.10 -9.25
C ASN A 28 -1.23 -0.55 -9.19
N LEU A 29 -1.62 0.05 -8.05
CA LEU A 29 -2.89 0.76 -7.92
C LEU A 29 -3.00 1.92 -8.94
N TYR A 30 -1.94 2.72 -9.09
CA TYR A 30 -1.90 3.81 -10.08
C TYR A 30 -2.01 3.31 -11.53
N LEU A 31 -1.49 2.11 -11.82
CA LEU A 31 -1.61 1.46 -13.12
C LEU A 31 -2.98 0.78 -13.34
N GLY A 32 -3.90 0.89 -12.38
CA GLY A 32 -5.27 0.41 -12.52
C GLY A 32 -5.54 -1.00 -11.98
N CYS A 33 -4.60 -1.61 -11.22
CA CYS A 33 -4.90 -2.85 -10.51
C CYS A 33 -6.03 -2.59 -9.50
N GLY A 34 -7.19 -3.20 -9.72
CA GLY A 34 -8.42 -2.96 -8.97
C GLY A 34 -8.75 -4.03 -7.94
N ASN A 35 -7.95 -5.10 -7.85
CA ASN A 35 -8.13 -6.16 -6.86
C ASN A 35 -6.82 -6.71 -6.32
N PHE A 36 -6.93 -7.44 -5.21
CA PHE A 36 -5.80 -8.00 -4.47
C PHE A 36 -4.88 -8.87 -5.34
N SER A 37 -5.45 -9.70 -6.22
CA SER A 37 -4.66 -10.62 -7.06
C SER A 37 -3.81 -9.86 -8.08
N GLU A 38 -4.38 -8.87 -8.76
CA GLU A 38 -3.66 -8.03 -9.72
C GLU A 38 -2.50 -7.27 -9.07
N ILE A 39 -2.73 -6.72 -7.86
CA ILE A 39 -1.69 -6.01 -7.11
C ILE A 39 -0.53 -6.97 -6.77
N LEU A 40 -0.85 -8.21 -6.36
CA LEU A 40 0.13 -9.23 -6.00
C LEU A 40 0.93 -9.71 -7.21
N GLU A 41 0.27 -9.94 -8.36
CA GLU A 41 0.92 -10.34 -9.61
C GLU A 41 1.93 -9.28 -10.09
N GLY A 42 1.60 -8.00 -9.91
CA GLY A 42 2.51 -6.89 -10.22
C GLY A 42 3.66 -6.68 -9.23
N ALA A 43 3.78 -7.51 -8.18
CA ALA A 43 4.85 -7.41 -7.18
C ALA A 43 5.46 -8.79 -6.83
N PRO A 44 6.19 -9.42 -7.76
CA PRO A 44 6.80 -10.74 -7.54
C PRO A 44 7.68 -10.77 -6.28
N GLY A 45 7.43 -11.72 -5.38
CA GLY A 45 8.15 -11.87 -4.11
C GLY A 45 7.52 -11.16 -2.90
N LEU A 46 6.44 -10.39 -3.11
CA LEU A 46 5.59 -9.92 -2.02
C LEU A 46 4.70 -11.08 -1.52
N SER A 47 4.64 -11.29 -0.20
CA SER A 47 3.74 -12.28 0.38
C SER A 47 2.30 -11.74 0.50
N ARG A 48 1.31 -12.63 0.42
CA ARG A 48 -0.11 -12.26 0.61
C ARG A 48 -0.34 -11.60 1.97
N THR A 49 0.23 -12.15 3.04
CA THR A 49 0.10 -11.60 4.39
C THR A 49 0.63 -10.17 4.47
N LEU A 50 1.82 -9.92 3.89
CA LEU A 50 2.40 -8.59 3.91
C LEU A 50 1.59 -7.62 3.04
N LEU A 51 1.09 -8.04 1.88
CA LEU A 51 0.20 -7.20 1.06
C LEU A 51 -1.05 -6.79 1.84
N SER A 52 -1.72 -7.74 2.51
CA SER A 52 -2.90 -7.46 3.34
C SER A 52 -2.58 -6.49 4.48
N GLU A 53 -1.44 -6.66 5.14
CA GLU A 53 -1.00 -5.74 6.22
C GLU A 53 -0.74 -4.33 5.67
N ARG A 54 -0.07 -4.23 4.53
CA ARG A 54 0.23 -2.94 3.89
C ARG A 54 -1.01 -2.21 3.41
N LEU A 55 -1.94 -2.90 2.76
CA LEU A 55 -3.19 -2.29 2.31
C LEU A 55 -4.00 -1.74 3.50
N LYS A 56 -4.10 -2.50 4.60
CA LYS A 56 -4.74 -2.01 5.84
C LYS A 56 -4.05 -0.78 6.43
N GLN A 57 -2.71 -0.76 6.43
CA GLN A 57 -1.95 0.39 6.91
C GLN A 57 -2.16 1.62 6.03
N LEU A 58 -2.08 1.45 4.71
CA LEU A 58 -2.30 2.52 3.74
C LEU A 58 -3.73 3.06 3.79
N GLU A 59 -4.72 2.21 4.04
CA GLU A 59 -6.10 2.61 4.24
C GLU A 59 -6.26 3.40 5.55
N TRP A 60 -5.65 2.92 6.63
CA TRP A 60 -5.69 3.60 7.92
C TRP A 60 -5.07 5.01 7.89
N VAL A 61 -4.00 5.22 7.09
CA VAL A 61 -3.40 6.56 6.89
C VAL A 61 -4.09 7.38 5.78
N GLY A 62 -5.12 6.85 5.13
CA GLY A 62 -5.87 7.54 4.08
C GLY A 62 -5.16 7.69 2.74
N VAL A 63 -4.20 6.80 2.44
CA VAL A 63 -3.49 6.78 1.14
C VAL A 63 -4.24 5.95 0.09
N VAL A 64 -4.99 4.94 0.53
CA VAL A 64 -5.83 4.10 -0.35
C VAL A 64 -7.22 3.94 0.28
N GLU A 65 -8.21 3.59 -0.53
CA GLU A 65 -9.56 3.27 -0.06
C GLU A 65 -9.99 1.93 -0.65
N SER A 66 -10.60 1.08 0.18
CA SER A 66 -11.21 -0.17 -0.28
C SER A 66 -12.69 0.06 -0.57
N ASN A 67 -13.06 -0.02 -1.84
CA ASN A 67 -14.46 0.00 -2.25
C ASN A 67 -14.96 -1.42 -2.45
N PRO A 68 -16.08 -1.82 -1.81
CA PRO A 68 -16.69 -3.12 -2.09
C PRO A 68 -17.06 -3.16 -3.57
N LYS A 69 -16.72 -4.28 -4.23
CA LYS A 69 -17.17 -4.50 -5.59
C LYS A 69 -18.70 -4.50 -5.64
N PRO A 70 -19.32 -3.94 -6.70
CA PRO A 70 -20.78 -3.92 -6.85
C PRO A 70 -21.44 -5.30 -6.70
N ASP A 71 -20.68 -6.34 -7.01
CA ASP A 71 -21.02 -7.74 -7.08
C ASP A 71 -20.67 -8.53 -5.79
N GLY A 72 -20.24 -7.86 -4.72
CA GLY A 72 -20.16 -8.43 -3.37
C GLY A 72 -19.11 -9.53 -3.17
N ARG A 73 -18.14 -9.67 -4.09
CA ARG A 73 -17.01 -10.59 -4.00
C ARG A 73 -15.68 -9.88 -3.87
#